data_AF-A0A3E2CL61-F1
#
_entry.id   AF-A0A3E2CL61-F1
#
_cell.length_a   1.000
_cell.length_b   1.000
_cell.length_c   1.000
_cell.angle_alpha   90.00
_cell.angle_beta   90.00
_cell.angle_gamma   90.00
#
_symmetry.space_group_name_H-M   'P 1'
#
loop_
_entity.id
_entity.type
_entity.pdbx_description
1 polymer ?
#
loop_
_entity_poly.entity_id
_entity_poly.type
_entity_poly.pdbx_seq_one_letter_code
_entity_poly.pdbx_strand_id
1 'polypeptide(L)'
;MNIVVQVLNFISQQILNVPAYLIGIIAAIGLIALKRSAGQVIAGGLKAAMGYLILGAGAGVVVGALAPFGDLVLKSTGAHGVVPTNEVITAQAAGQYGATSAYIIVLSFVLMLLAARFTPLKYIFLTGHHMVFMSMLLALVLSVGFGASNQLLIVIVGSVIMATVMVVLPAFAQPFMNRITGSDKLSIGHFNSLSYIV
;
A
#
# COMPACT_ATOMS: atom_id res chain seq x y z
N MET A 1 -22.81 -16.89 -23.72
CA MET A 1 -21.54 -16.61 -23.01
C MET A 1 -21.38 -17.68 -21.94
N ASN A 2 -20.23 -18.35 -21.85
CA ASN A 2 -20.04 -19.52 -20.98
C ASN A 2 -20.24 -19.13 -19.50
N ILE A 3 -21.08 -19.86 -18.76
CA ILE A 3 -21.42 -19.57 -17.35
C ILE A 3 -20.14 -19.46 -16.49
N VAL A 4 -19.13 -20.27 -16.80
CA VAL A 4 -17.82 -20.21 -16.14
C VAL A 4 -17.15 -18.85 -16.33
N VAL A 5 -17.19 -18.28 -17.54
CA VAL A 5 -16.61 -16.96 -17.83
C VAL A 5 -17.39 -15.86 -17.11
N GLN A 6 -18.72 -15.99 -16.99
CA GLN A 6 -19.52 -15.04 -16.21
C GLN A 6 -19.19 -15.07 -14.72
N VAL A 7 -19.02 -16.26 -14.14
CA VAL A 7 -18.62 -16.41 -12.73
C VAL A 7 -17.21 -15.84 -12.50
N LEU A 8 -16.27 -16.13 -13.38
CA LEU A 8 -14.90 -15.59 -13.28
C LEU A 8 -14.87 -14.06 -13.43
N ASN A 9 -15.63 -13.51 -14.37
CA ASN A 9 -15.75 -12.06 -14.54
C ASN A 9 -16.42 -11.41 -13.32
N PHE A 10 -17.43 -12.04 -12.74
CA PHE A 10 -18.06 -11.56 -11.50
C PHE A 10 -17.06 -11.53 -10.35
N ILE A 11 -16.34 -12.63 -10.10
CA ILE A 11 -15.33 -12.69 -9.04
C ILE A 11 -14.25 -11.63 -9.26
N SER A 12 -13.75 -11.52 -10.50
CA SER A 12 -12.72 -10.53 -10.84
C SER A 12 -13.21 -9.10 -10.62
N GLN A 13 -14.34 -8.71 -11.22
CA GLN A 13 -14.78 -7.33 -11.26
C GLN A 13 -15.44 -6.87 -9.95
N GLN A 14 -16.23 -7.74 -9.32
CA GLN A 14 -17.07 -7.38 -8.17
C GLN A 14 -16.42 -7.70 -6.82
N ILE A 15 -15.40 -8.55 -6.79
CA ILE A 15 -14.71 -8.93 -5.55
C ILE A 15 -13.25 -8.49 -5.59
N LEU A 16 -12.48 -9.00 -6.55
CA LEU A 16 -11.04 -8.78 -6.59
C LEU A 16 -10.66 -7.35 -6.99
N ASN A 17 -11.44 -6.71 -7.86
CA ASN A 17 -11.23 -5.32 -8.28
C ASN A 17 -11.84 -4.29 -7.32
N VAL A 18 -12.49 -4.73 -6.24
CA VAL A 18 -12.99 -3.83 -5.19
C VAL A 18 -11.94 -3.78 -4.06
N PRO A 19 -11.20 -2.67 -3.90
CA PRO A 19 -10.01 -2.67 -3.04
C PRO A 19 -10.32 -2.93 -1.56
N ALA A 20 -11.47 -2.49 -1.07
CA ALA A 20 -11.91 -2.73 0.30
C ALA A 20 -12.05 -4.23 0.58
N TYR A 21 -12.64 -4.98 -0.36
CA TYR A 21 -12.83 -6.42 -0.24
C TYR A 21 -11.51 -7.14 -0.35
N LEU A 22 -10.65 -6.73 -1.29
CA LEU A 22 -9.32 -7.32 -1.46
C LEU A 22 -8.47 -7.19 -0.18
N ILE A 23 -8.42 -5.99 0.42
CA ILE A 23 -7.73 -5.74 1.69
C ILE A 23 -8.32 -6.60 2.82
N GLY A 24 -9.65 -6.71 2.90
CA GLY A 24 -10.32 -7.57 3.88
C GLY A 24 -9.99 -9.06 3.72
N ILE A 25 -9.97 -9.56 2.48
CA ILE A 25 -9.62 -10.95 2.16
C ILE A 25 -8.17 -11.24 2.54
N ILE A 26 -7.24 -10.34 2.21
CA ILE A 26 -5.82 -10.49 2.54
C ILE A 26 -5.62 -10.55 4.06
N ALA A 27 -6.29 -9.65 4.80
CA ALA A 27 -6.23 -9.66 6.26
C ALA A 27 -6.81 -10.97 6.84
N ALA A 28 -7.93 -11.46 6.31
CA ALA A 28 -8.53 -12.73 6.72
C ALA A 28 -7.58 -13.92 6.46
N ILE A 29 -6.95 -13.99 5.28
CA ILE A 29 -5.95 -15.03 4.95
C ILE A 29 -4.78 -15.00 5.93
N GLY A 30 -4.27 -13.81 6.26
CA GLY A 30 -3.20 -13.65 7.25
C GLY A 30 -3.60 -14.19 8.63
N LEU A 31 -4.83 -13.93 9.07
CA LEU A 31 -5.35 -14.42 10.35
C LEU A 31 -5.60 -15.95 10.34
N ILE A 32 -6.02 -16.51 9.20
CA ILE A 32 -6.13 -17.96 9.00
C ILE A 32 -4.74 -18.61 9.10
N ALA A 33 -3.73 -18.04 8.44
CA ALA A 33 -2.35 -18.53 8.51
C ALA A 33 -1.78 -18.49 9.94
N LEU A 34 -2.21 -17.51 10.74
CA LEU A 34 -1.92 -17.41 12.17
C LEU A 34 -2.78 -18.33 13.06
N LYS A 35 -3.62 -19.20 12.47
CA LYS A 35 -4.53 -20.13 13.16
C LYS A 35 -5.44 -19.43 14.19
N ARG A 36 -5.88 -18.22 13.88
CA ARG A 36 -6.84 -17.47 14.71
C ARG A 36 -8.24 -18.09 14.62
N SER A 37 -9.08 -17.84 15.62
CA SER A 37 -10.45 -18.37 15.63
C SER A 37 -11.28 -17.77 14.48
N ALA A 38 -12.31 -18.47 14.03
CA ALA A 38 -13.17 -18.00 12.93
C ALA A 38 -13.73 -16.59 13.19
N GLY A 39 -14.15 -16.31 14.43
CA GLY A 39 -14.62 -14.97 14.82
C GLY A 39 -13.54 -13.89 14.69
N GLN A 40 -12.29 -14.20 15.03
CA GLN A 40 -11.16 -13.27 14.86
C GLN A 40 -10.84 -13.02 13.39
N VAL A 41 -10.90 -14.06 12.55
CA VAL A 41 -10.68 -13.96 11.10
C VAL A 41 -11.73 -13.06 10.46
N ILE A 42 -13.01 -13.31 10.73
CA ILE A 42 -14.14 -12.52 10.20
C ILE A 42 -14.05 -11.07 10.67
N ALA A 43 -13.86 -10.86 11.98
CA ALA A 43 -13.76 -9.52 12.54
C ALA A 43 -12.55 -8.74 12.01
N GLY A 44 -11.40 -9.42 11.83
CA GLY A 44 -10.20 -8.79 11.30
C GLY A 44 -10.33 -8.41 9.83
N GLY A 45 -10.89 -9.29 9.00
CA GLY A 45 -11.17 -9.00 7.59
C GLY A 45 -12.16 -7.83 7.42
N LEU A 46 -13.25 -7.83 8.19
CA LEU A 46 -14.23 -6.73 8.19
C LEU A 46 -13.61 -5.41 8.66
N LYS A 47 -12.84 -5.41 9.75
CA LYS A 47 -12.14 -4.20 10.23
C LYS A 47 -11.19 -3.63 9.19
N ALA A 48 -10.45 -4.48 8.48
CA ALA A 48 -9.56 -4.04 7.42
C ALA A 48 -10.33 -3.42 6.24
N ALA A 49 -11.42 -4.06 5.80
CA ALA A 49 -12.28 -3.53 4.74
C ALA A 49 -12.95 -2.20 5.15
N MET A 50 -13.50 -2.13 6.36
CA MET A 50 -14.11 -0.91 6.90
C MET A 50 -13.08 0.22 7.05
N GLY A 51 -11.86 -0.09 7.51
CA GLY A 51 -10.78 0.89 7.60
C GLY A 51 -10.48 1.53 6.26
N TYR A 52 -10.47 0.75 5.17
CA TYR A 52 -10.31 1.28 3.82
C TYR A 52 -11.49 2.18 3.40
N LEU A 53 -12.74 1.77 3.67
CA LEU A 53 -13.92 2.58 3.34
C LEU A 53 -13.93 3.92 4.09
N ILE A 54 -13.59 3.90 5.38
CA ILE A 54 -13.48 5.10 6.22
C ILE A 54 -12.39 6.02 5.70
N LEU A 55 -11.22 5.48 5.33
CA LEU A 55 -10.12 6.24 4.73
C LEU A 55 -10.57 6.91 3.43
N GLY A 56 -11.27 6.19 2.55
CA GLY A 56 -11.82 6.74 1.32
C GLY A 56 -12.81 7.89 1.56
N ALA A 57 -13.72 7.73 2.52
CA ALA A 57 -14.68 8.78 2.89
C ALA A 57 -13.98 10.03 3.47
N GLY A 58 -13.05 9.84 4.40
CA GLY A 58 -12.28 10.93 5.00
C GLY A 58 -11.45 11.69 3.98
N ALA A 59 -10.82 10.99 3.05
CA ALA A 59 -10.08 11.63 1.97
C ALA A 59 -10.99 12.44 1.04
N GLY A 60 -12.22 11.99 0.75
CA GLY A 60 -13.20 12.79 0.00
C GLY A 60 -13.51 14.13 0.67
N VAL A 61 -13.65 14.13 2.00
CA VAL A 61 -13.85 15.37 2.78
C VAL A 61 -12.64 16.30 2.68
N VAL A 62 -11.42 15.76 2.86
CA VAL A 62 -10.19 16.55 2.80
C VAL A 62 -9.94 17.08 1.38
N VAL A 63 -10.14 16.28 0.34
CA VAL A 63 -10.10 16.72 -1.07
C VAL A 63 -11.06 17.88 -1.29
N GLY A 64 -12.32 17.73 -0.84
CA GLY A 64 -13.34 18.75 -1.00
C GLY A 64 -12.97 20.08 -0.34
N ALA A 65 -12.28 20.03 0.80
CA ALA A 65 -11.80 21.23 1.48
C ALA A 65 -10.53 21.82 0.84
N LEU A 66 -9.60 20.99 0.37
CA LEU A 66 -8.32 21.43 -0.15
C LEU A 66 -8.36 21.84 -1.62
N ALA A 67 -9.28 21.32 -2.44
CA ALA A 67 -9.36 21.65 -3.86
C ALA A 67 -9.57 23.16 -4.11
N PRO A 68 -10.53 23.85 -3.47
CA PRO A 68 -10.71 25.30 -3.65
C PRO A 68 -9.51 26.13 -3.18
N PHE A 69 -8.85 25.69 -2.09
CA PHE A 69 -7.63 26.32 -1.60
C PHE A 69 -6.47 26.15 -2.59
N GLY A 70 -6.29 24.93 -3.12
CA GLY A 70 -5.33 24.63 -4.17
C GLY A 70 -5.54 25.53 -5.39
N ASP A 71 -6.77 25.62 -5.90
CA ASP A 71 -7.11 26.47 -7.04
C ASP A 71 -6.77 27.95 -6.80
N LEU A 72 -7.02 28.47 -5.60
CA LEU A 72 -6.70 29.85 -5.23
C LEU A 72 -5.19 30.07 -5.22
N VAL A 73 -4.43 29.15 -4.63
CA VAL A 73 -2.96 29.23 -4.59
C VAL A 73 -2.37 29.13 -5.99
N LEU A 74 -2.82 28.18 -6.80
CA LEU A 74 -2.35 27.97 -8.18
C LEU A 74 -2.65 29.21 -9.04
N LYS A 75 -3.87 29.76 -8.94
CA LYS A 75 -4.26 30.98 -9.68
C LYS A 75 -3.48 32.22 -9.23
N SER A 76 -3.18 32.35 -7.95
CA SER A 76 -2.45 33.49 -7.38
C SER A 76 -0.94 33.44 -7.68
N THR A 77 -0.37 32.23 -7.66
CA THR A 77 1.08 32.03 -7.84
C THR A 77 1.46 31.73 -9.29
N GLY A 78 0.50 31.41 -10.16
CA GLY A 78 0.77 30.90 -11.52
C GLY A 78 1.35 29.48 -11.53
N ALA A 79 1.40 28.80 -10.38
CA ALA A 79 1.87 27.42 -10.29
C ALA A 79 0.84 26.43 -10.85
N HIS A 80 1.30 25.27 -11.27
CA HIS A 80 0.47 24.14 -11.68
C HIS A 80 0.76 22.93 -10.78
N GLY A 81 -0.27 22.29 -10.22
CA GLY A 81 -0.07 21.14 -9.33
C GLY A 81 -1.28 20.79 -8.48
N VAL A 82 -1.06 19.92 -7.50
CA VAL A 82 -2.05 19.49 -6.50
C VAL A 82 -1.51 19.79 -5.10
N VAL A 83 -2.40 19.96 -4.11
CA VAL A 83 -1.97 20.09 -2.71
C VAL A 83 -1.40 18.75 -2.25
N PRO A 84 -0.13 18.69 -1.80
CA PRO A 84 0.54 17.42 -1.48
C PRO A 84 0.04 16.87 -0.15
N THR A 85 -1.03 16.08 -0.20
CA THR A 85 -1.56 15.32 0.94
C THR A 85 -1.63 13.84 0.58
N ASN A 86 -0.76 13.04 1.19
CA ASN A 86 -0.54 11.64 0.83
C ASN A 86 -1.82 10.80 0.90
N GLU A 87 -2.62 11.02 1.95
CA GLU A 87 -3.85 10.29 2.23
C GLU A 87 -4.93 10.58 1.19
N VAL A 88 -5.02 11.84 0.78
CA VAL A 88 -5.94 12.32 -0.25
C VAL A 88 -5.61 11.72 -1.61
N ILE A 89 -4.34 11.85 -2.03
CA ILE A 89 -3.89 11.32 -3.32
C ILE A 89 -4.05 9.81 -3.37
N THR A 90 -3.71 9.12 -2.27
CA THR A 90 -3.89 7.66 -2.17
C THR A 90 -5.36 7.29 -2.35
N ALA A 91 -6.27 7.92 -1.61
CA ALA A 91 -7.68 7.57 -1.70
C ALA A 91 -8.29 7.85 -3.08
N GLN A 92 -7.90 8.95 -3.75
CA GLN A 92 -8.33 9.23 -5.12
C GLN A 92 -7.81 8.17 -6.10
N ALA A 93 -6.53 7.80 -5.99
CA ALA A 93 -5.92 6.77 -6.82
C ALA A 93 -6.51 5.37 -6.54
N ALA A 94 -7.06 5.16 -5.35
CA ALA A 94 -7.51 3.85 -4.89
C ALA A 94 -8.66 3.27 -5.72
N GLY A 95 -9.54 4.13 -6.26
CA GLY A 95 -10.60 3.71 -7.17
C GLY A 95 -10.10 3.09 -8.48
N GLN A 96 -8.90 3.48 -8.94
CA GLN A 96 -8.32 2.99 -10.20
C GLN A 96 -7.25 1.92 -9.98
N TYR A 97 -6.40 2.09 -8.96
CA TYR A 97 -5.21 1.27 -8.76
C TYR A 97 -5.28 0.36 -7.53
N GLY A 98 -6.40 0.36 -6.80
CA GLY A 98 -6.50 -0.29 -5.49
C GLY A 98 -6.30 -1.80 -5.54
N ALA A 99 -6.83 -2.44 -6.59
CA ALA A 99 -6.64 -3.87 -6.81
C ALA A 99 -5.15 -4.22 -7.03
N THR A 100 -4.50 -3.55 -8.00
CA THR A 100 -3.07 -3.70 -8.30
C THR A 100 -2.20 -3.42 -7.07
N SER A 101 -2.54 -2.37 -6.31
CA SER A 101 -1.85 -2.00 -5.07
C SER A 101 -1.91 -3.12 -4.03
N ALA A 102 -3.06 -3.73 -3.80
CA ALA A 102 -3.13 -4.81 -2.81
C ALA A 102 -2.38 -6.07 -3.26
N TYR A 103 -2.37 -6.40 -4.56
CA TYR A 103 -1.50 -7.46 -5.08
C TYR A 103 -0.03 -7.15 -4.85
N ILE A 104 0.38 -5.90 -5.08
CA ILE A 104 1.74 -5.44 -4.82
C ILE A 104 2.10 -5.63 -3.34
N ILE A 105 1.22 -5.23 -2.41
CA ILE A 105 1.41 -5.38 -0.96
C ILE A 105 1.60 -6.85 -0.58
N VAL A 106 0.73 -7.74 -1.05
CA VAL A 106 0.80 -9.17 -0.67
C VAL A 106 2.11 -9.78 -1.12
N LEU A 107 2.44 -9.62 -2.40
CA LEU A 107 3.64 -10.21 -2.96
C LEU A 107 4.89 -9.54 -2.40
N SER A 108 4.91 -8.22 -2.18
CA SER A 108 6.05 -7.54 -1.56
C SER A 108 6.26 -7.98 -0.10
N PHE A 109 5.18 -8.21 0.64
CA PHE A 109 5.26 -8.72 2.02
C PHE A 109 5.85 -10.14 2.05
N VAL A 110 5.41 -11.03 1.16
CA VAL A 110 6.00 -12.36 1.02
C VAL A 110 7.48 -12.27 0.66
N LEU A 111 7.84 -11.46 -0.33
CA LEU A 111 9.24 -11.26 -0.74
C LEU A 111 10.10 -10.67 0.38
N MET A 112 9.55 -9.74 1.18
CA MET A 112 10.22 -9.20 2.36
C MET A 112 10.48 -10.29 3.40
N LEU A 113 9.50 -11.14 3.70
CA LEU A 113 9.69 -12.26 4.63
C LEU A 113 10.75 -13.25 4.14
N LEU A 114 10.77 -13.54 2.83
CA LEU A 114 11.80 -14.37 2.21
C LEU A 114 13.18 -13.71 2.30
N ALA A 115 13.28 -12.40 2.03
CA ALA A 115 14.51 -11.64 2.19
C ALA A 115 15.00 -11.68 3.65
N ALA A 116 14.12 -11.46 4.61
CA ALA A 116 14.45 -11.55 6.04
C ALA A 116 14.83 -12.98 6.45
N ARG A 117 14.29 -14.02 5.80
CA ARG A 117 14.68 -15.40 6.09
C ARG A 117 16.08 -15.72 5.55
N PHE A 118 16.33 -15.45 4.29
CA PHE A 118 17.49 -15.96 3.55
C PHE A 118 18.68 -14.98 3.44
N THR A 119 18.47 -13.70 3.69
CA THR A 119 19.55 -12.68 3.65
C THR A 119 19.93 -12.20 5.06
N PRO A 120 21.05 -11.48 5.23
CA PRO A 120 21.40 -10.83 6.50
C PRO A 120 20.44 -9.70 6.91
N LEU A 121 19.59 -9.21 6.00
CA LEU A 121 18.70 -8.08 6.26
C LEU A 121 17.43 -8.55 6.99
N LYS A 122 17.49 -8.69 8.31
CA LYS A 122 16.43 -9.22 9.18
C LYS A 122 15.31 -8.21 9.52
N TYR A 123 14.95 -7.34 8.58
CA TYR A 123 13.99 -6.25 8.82
C TYR A 123 12.60 -6.61 8.32
N ILE A 124 11.60 -6.40 9.18
CA ILE A 124 10.18 -6.56 8.86
C ILE A 124 9.49 -5.20 8.98
N PHE A 125 9.13 -4.62 7.85
CA PHE A 125 8.41 -3.35 7.77
C PHE A 125 6.92 -3.58 8.03
N LEU A 126 6.43 -3.07 9.16
CA LEU A 126 5.06 -3.31 9.63
C LEU A 126 4.11 -2.10 9.47
N THR A 127 4.59 -1.00 8.90
CA THR A 127 3.80 0.24 8.82
C THR A 127 2.79 0.20 7.66
N GLY A 128 1.62 -0.40 7.93
CA GLY A 128 0.59 -0.71 6.92
C GLY A 128 0.11 0.47 6.08
N HIS A 129 -0.19 1.62 6.68
CA HIS A 129 -0.71 2.77 5.94
C HIS A 129 0.32 3.33 4.95
N HIS A 130 1.60 3.33 5.30
CA HIS A 130 2.68 3.67 4.36
C HIS A 130 2.78 2.65 3.23
N MET A 131 2.63 1.35 3.54
CA MET A 131 2.64 0.31 2.51
C MET A 131 1.55 0.56 1.48
N VAL A 132 0.33 0.91 1.92
CA VAL A 132 -0.79 1.26 1.03
C VAL A 132 -0.48 2.48 0.16
N PHE A 133 0.08 3.55 0.74
CA PHE A 133 0.50 4.72 -0.02
C PHE A 133 1.54 4.35 -1.10
N MET A 134 2.60 3.65 -0.71
CA MET A 134 3.72 3.36 -1.61
C MET A 134 3.36 2.35 -2.69
N SER A 135 2.57 1.32 -2.36
CA SER A 135 2.08 0.36 -3.36
C SER A 135 1.13 1.01 -4.36
N MET A 136 0.32 1.99 -3.92
CA MET A 136 -0.53 2.79 -4.79
C MET A 136 0.28 3.67 -5.73
N LEU A 137 1.30 4.36 -5.20
CA LEU A 137 2.22 5.16 -6.00
C LEU A 137 2.94 4.30 -7.05
N LEU A 138 3.47 3.14 -6.65
CA LEU A 138 4.12 2.20 -7.56
C LEU A 138 3.15 1.67 -8.62
N ALA A 139 1.93 1.28 -8.22
CA ALA A 139 0.91 0.84 -9.16
C ALA A 139 0.62 1.91 -10.23
N LEU A 140 0.46 3.17 -9.82
CA LEU A 140 0.21 4.28 -10.73
C LEU A 140 1.41 4.52 -11.66
N VAL A 141 2.60 4.74 -11.11
CA VAL A 141 3.80 5.10 -11.89
C VAL A 141 4.17 4.00 -12.88
N LEU A 142 4.13 2.74 -12.45
CA LEU A 142 4.42 1.60 -13.32
C LEU A 142 3.31 1.38 -14.36
N SER A 143 2.05 1.69 -14.06
CA SER A 143 0.97 1.66 -15.06
C SER A 143 1.16 2.71 -16.14
N VAL A 144 1.62 3.91 -15.79
CA VAL A 144 1.97 4.96 -16.75
C VAL A 144 3.19 4.56 -17.58
N GLY A 145 4.22 3.99 -16.94
CA GLY A 145 5.48 3.64 -17.61
C GLY A 145 5.40 2.41 -18.51
N PHE A 146 4.77 1.32 -18.04
CA PHE A 146 4.66 0.07 -18.79
C PHE A 146 3.35 -0.07 -19.58
N GLY A 147 2.38 0.81 -19.37
CA GLY A 147 1.04 0.71 -19.92
C GLY A 147 0.10 -0.13 -19.03
N ALA A 148 -1.12 0.38 -18.83
CA ALA A 148 -2.09 -0.19 -17.89
C ALA A 148 -2.54 -1.62 -18.22
N SER A 149 -2.35 -2.09 -19.46
CA SER A 149 -2.64 -3.47 -19.87
C SER A 149 -1.67 -4.49 -19.28
N ASN A 150 -0.47 -4.08 -18.84
CA ASN A 150 0.59 -4.97 -18.39
C ASN A 150 0.53 -5.25 -16.88
N GLN A 151 -0.66 -5.59 -16.35
CA GLN A 151 -0.89 -5.74 -14.91
C GLN A 151 0.07 -6.73 -14.23
N LEU A 152 0.34 -7.88 -14.84
CA LEU A 152 1.24 -8.88 -14.25
C LEU A 152 2.67 -8.33 -14.07
N LEU A 153 3.19 -7.64 -15.09
CA LEU A 153 4.51 -7.01 -15.05
C LEU A 153 4.57 -5.93 -13.97
N ILE A 154 3.53 -5.09 -13.89
CA ILE A 154 3.40 -4.03 -12.88
C ILE A 154 3.43 -4.62 -11.46
N VAL A 155 2.67 -5.68 -11.21
CA VAL A 155 2.63 -6.34 -9.89
C VAL A 155 4.00 -6.93 -9.53
N ILE A 156 4.63 -7.67 -10.45
CA ILE A 156 5.93 -8.30 -10.18
C ILE A 156 7.00 -7.24 -9.89
N VAL A 157 7.15 -6.27 -10.78
CA VAL A 157 8.17 -5.22 -10.64
C VAL A 157 7.89 -4.35 -9.41
N GLY A 158 6.63 -3.94 -9.22
CA GLY A 158 6.21 -3.15 -8.06
C GLY A 158 6.48 -3.88 -6.74
N SER A 159 6.18 -5.17 -6.66
CA SER A 159 6.43 -5.96 -5.44
C SER A 159 7.90 -6.14 -5.14
N VAL A 160 8.74 -6.37 -6.16
CA VAL A 160 10.19 -6.48 -5.98
C VAL A 160 10.76 -5.17 -5.46
N ILE A 161 10.44 -4.05 -6.13
CA ILE A 161 10.88 -2.71 -5.70
C ILE A 161 10.45 -2.44 -4.26
N MET A 162 9.16 -2.66 -3.96
CA MET A 162 8.60 -2.39 -2.64
C MET A 162 9.27 -3.25 -1.56
N ALA A 163 9.45 -4.56 -1.80
CA ALA A 163 10.11 -5.46 -0.86
C ALA A 163 11.56 -5.06 -0.60
N THR A 164 12.30 -4.71 -1.66
CA THR A 164 13.68 -4.23 -1.53
C THR A 164 13.73 -2.99 -0.65
N VAL A 165 12.90 -1.98 -0.92
CA VAL A 165 12.87 -0.73 -0.16
C VAL A 165 12.48 -0.97 1.30
N MET A 166 11.48 -1.82 1.56
CA MET A 166 11.03 -2.17 2.92
C MET A 166 12.10 -2.87 3.76
N VAL A 167 13.07 -3.52 3.14
CA VAL A 167 14.16 -4.21 3.84
C VAL A 167 15.42 -3.34 3.94
N VAL A 168 15.73 -2.59 2.88
CA VAL A 168 16.96 -1.78 2.77
C VAL A 168 16.87 -0.48 3.56
N LEU A 169 15.73 0.21 3.55
CA LEU A 169 15.61 1.49 4.26
C LEU A 169 15.74 1.36 5.78
N PRO A 170 15.11 0.37 6.46
CA PRO A 170 15.38 0.13 7.88
C PRO A 170 16.84 -0.20 8.14
N ALA A 171 17.49 -0.95 7.24
CA ALA A 171 18.91 -1.28 7.38
C ALA A 171 19.80 -0.02 7.40
N PHE A 172 19.53 0.95 6.53
CA PHE A 172 20.25 2.23 6.55
C PHE A 172 19.96 3.08 7.79
N ALA A 173 18.73 3.04 8.31
CA ALA A 173 18.36 3.77 9.51
C ALA A 173 18.87 3.12 10.81
N GLN A 174 19.22 1.82 10.78
CA GLN A 174 19.54 1.05 11.99
C GLN A 174 20.67 1.64 12.85
N PRO A 175 21.83 2.07 12.31
CA PRO A 175 22.92 2.59 13.14
C PRO A 175 22.50 3.85 13.91
N PHE A 176 21.67 4.70 13.30
CA PHE A 176 21.12 5.90 13.95
C PHE A 176 20.09 5.53 15.01
N MET A 177 19.21 4.58 14.71
CA MET A 177 18.21 4.11 15.67
C MET A 177 18.86 3.44 16.90
N ASN A 178 19.96 2.69 16.71
CA ASN A 178 20.70 2.09 17.80
C ASN A 178 21.27 3.14 18.76
N ARG A 179 21.78 4.26 18.22
CA ARG A 179 22.31 5.37 19.04
C ARG A 179 21.21 6.06 19.83
N ILE A 180 20.00 6.18 19.27
CA ILE A 180 18.87 6.84 19.91
C ILE A 180 18.22 5.94 20.98
N THR A 181 18.07 4.65 20.68
CA THR A 181 17.33 3.71 21.54
C THR A 181 18.22 2.89 22.49
N GLY A 182 19.53 2.85 22.24
CA GLY A 182 20.46 1.96 22.95
C GLY A 182 20.26 0.47 22.69
N SER A 183 19.52 0.09 21.63
CA SER A 183 19.12 -1.29 21.32
C SER A 183 19.10 -1.53 19.81
N ASP A 184 19.36 -2.76 19.38
CA ASP A 184 19.31 -3.19 17.97
C ASP A 184 17.99 -3.86 17.57
N LYS A 185 17.01 -3.86 18.48
CA LYS A 185 15.73 -4.57 18.31
C LYS A 185 14.68 -3.82 17.48
N LEU A 186 14.87 -2.51 17.26
CA LEU A 186 13.90 -1.65 16.59
C LEU A 186 14.58 -0.82 15.50
N SER A 187 13.87 -0.67 14.38
CA SER A 187 14.26 0.18 13.26
C SER A 187 13.11 1.08 12.82
N ILE A 188 13.40 2.07 11.98
CA ILE A 188 12.40 2.96 11.40
C ILE A 188 11.86 2.35 10.09
N GLY A 189 10.57 2.04 10.10
CA GLY A 189 9.80 1.63 8.92
C GLY A 189 9.09 2.82 8.28
N HIS A 190 9.83 3.64 7.52
CA HIS A 190 9.28 4.78 6.78
C HIS A 190 9.94 4.93 5.40
N PHE A 191 9.20 5.38 4.39
CA PHE A 191 9.73 5.48 3.02
C PHE A 191 10.65 6.70 2.79
N ASN A 192 10.59 7.70 3.67
CA ASN A 192 11.53 8.83 3.70
C ASN A 192 12.77 8.57 4.59
N SER A 193 13.13 7.32 4.93
CA SER A 193 14.27 7.07 5.82
C SER A 193 15.58 7.71 5.35
N LEU A 194 15.78 7.86 4.02
CA LEU A 194 16.96 8.54 3.48
C LEU A 194 17.05 10.01 3.91
N SER A 195 15.92 10.72 4.08
CA SER A 195 15.96 12.12 4.54
C SER A 195 16.28 12.25 6.03
N TYR A 196 16.23 11.16 6.80
CA TYR A 196 16.50 11.17 8.25
C TYR A 196 17.96 10.89 8.58
N ILE A 197 18.71 10.34 7.63
CA ILE A 197 20.08 9.85 7.82
C ILE A 197 21.13 10.75 7.14
N VAL A 198 20.69 11.83 6.51
CA VAL A 198 21.52 12.94 6.02
C VAL A 198 21.71 13.94 7.15
#